data_AF-A0AAW0KZJ3-F1
#
_entry.id   AF-A0AAW0KZJ3-F1
#
_cell.length_a   1.000
_cell.length_b   1.000
_cell.length_c   1.000
_cell.angle_alpha   90.00
_cell.angle_beta   90.00
_cell.angle_gamma   90.00
#
_symmetry.space_group_name_H-M   'P 1'
#
loop_
_entity.id
_entity.type
_entity.pdbx_description
1 polymer ?
#
loop_
_entity_poly.entity_id
_entity_poly.type
_entity_poly.pdbx_seq_one_letter_code
_entity_poly.pdbx_strand_id
1 'polypeptide(L)'
;MKDPVILPSSRITVDRPVIQRHLLSDNSDPFNRSHLTADMLIPNTELKARIEGFIKSQERKKQGESLSMESAKVTIQTTNSEMLID
;
A
#
# COMPACT_ATOMS: atom_id res chain seq x y z
N MET A 1 -4.90 1.05 0.31
CA MET A 1 -5.54 1.84 1.39
C MET A 1 -4.54 2.89 1.86
N LYS A 2 -4.86 4.18 1.74
CA LYS A 2 -3.96 5.30 2.05
C LYS A 2 -4.32 6.00 3.36
N ASP A 3 -5.61 6.11 3.66
CA ASP A 3 -6.11 6.75 4.87
C ASP A 3 -7.21 5.89 5.48
N PRO A 4 -6.84 4.80 6.16
CA PRO A 4 -7.81 3.88 6.74
C PRO A 4 -8.55 4.52 7.92
N VAL A 5 -9.87 4.38 7.93
CA VAL A 5 -10.77 4.84 9.00
C VAL A 5 -11.72 3.72 9.42
N ILE A 6 -12.04 3.68 10.71
CA ILE A 6 -12.99 2.74 11.32
C ILE A 6 -14.36 3.41 11.39
N LEU A 7 -15.37 2.69 10.93
CA LEU A 7 -16.76 3.05 11.10
C LEU A 7 -17.22 2.65 12.52
N PRO A 8 -17.83 3.55 13.31
CA PRO A 8 -18.09 3.31 14.73
C PRO A 8 -19.12 2.19 14.99
N SER A 9 -20.14 2.05 14.14
CA SER A 9 -21.20 1.07 14.32
C SER A 9 -20.80 -0.32 13.82
N SER A 10 -20.33 -0.44 12.56
CA SER A 10 -19.94 -1.72 11.97
C SER A 10 -18.55 -2.21 12.40
N ARG A 11 -17.70 -1.31 12.92
CA ARG A 11 -16.27 -1.53 13.21
C ARG A 11 -15.44 -1.94 11.98
N ILE A 12 -16.00 -1.75 10.78
CA ILE A 12 -15.31 -2.03 9.54
C ILE A 12 -14.32 -0.91 9.25
N THR A 13 -13.15 -1.27 8.74
CA THR A 13 -12.16 -0.29 8.27
C THR A 13 -12.28 -0.10 6.75
N VAL A 14 -12.34 1.15 6.32
CA VAL A 14 -12.43 1.57 4.91
C VAL A 14 -11.49 2.74 4.64
N ASP A 15 -11.20 3.04 3.37
CA ASP A 15 -10.46 4.26 3.00
C ASP A 15 -11.35 5.49 3.18
N ARG A 16 -10.81 6.57 3.78
CA ARG A 16 -11.56 7.82 4.02
C ARG A 16 -12.25 8.38 2.76
N PRO A 17 -11.60 8.48 1.58
CA PRO A 17 -12.27 9.01 0.39
C PRO A 17 -13.46 8.15 -0.07
N VAL A 18 -13.42 6.84 0.20
CA VAL A 18 -14.49 5.91 -0.19
C VAL A 18 -15.73 6.15 0.66
N ILE A 19 -15.58 6.22 1.98
CA ILE A 19 -16.72 6.49 2.87
C ILE A 19 -17.21 7.93 2.72
N GLN A 20 -16.33 8.90 2.51
CA GLN A 20 -16.74 10.28 2.26
C GLN A 20 -17.67 10.37 1.04
N ARG A 21 -17.36 9.67 -0.05
CA ARG A 21 -18.23 9.65 -1.24
C ARG A 21 -19.62 9.09 -0.92
N HIS A 22 -19.71 8.04 -0.11
CA HIS A 22 -21.00 7.50 0.34
C HIS A 22 -21.78 8.54 1.15
N LEU A 23 -21.12 9.21 2.09
CA LEU A 23 -21.71 10.24 2.95
C LEU A 23 -22.13 11.52 2.20
N LEU A 24 -21.67 11.73 0.96
CA LEU A 24 -22.19 12.80 0.09
C LEU A 24 -23.61 12.49 -0.43
N SER A 25 -24.03 11.22 -0.42
CA SER A 25 -25.34 10.77 -0.90
C SER A 25 -26.25 10.31 0.23
N ASP A 26 -25.71 9.64 1.23
CA ASP A 26 -26.47 9.08 2.36
C ASP A 26 -25.64 9.13 3.65
N ASN A 27 -26.20 9.67 4.73
CA ASN A 27 -25.57 9.76 6.04
C ASN A 27 -25.76 8.47 6.87
N SER A 28 -25.43 7.33 6.26
CA SER A 28 -25.55 6.02 6.90
C SER A 28 -24.27 5.19 6.74
N ASP A 29 -24.10 4.20 7.61
CA ASP A 29 -23.06 3.19 7.45
C ASP A 29 -23.51 2.19 6.36
N PRO A 30 -22.71 1.95 5.30
CA PRO A 30 -23.12 1.14 4.16
C PRO A 30 -23.35 -0.35 4.50
N PHE A 31 -22.92 -0.82 5.66
CA PHE A 31 -22.98 -2.23 6.06
C PHE A 31 -24.14 -2.54 7.01
N ASN A 32 -24.58 -1.57 7.81
CA ASN A 32 -25.64 -1.78 8.80
C ASN A 32 -26.72 -0.67 8.83
N ARG A 33 -26.59 0.35 7.97
CA ARG A 33 -27.51 1.49 7.83
C ARG A 33 -27.68 2.33 9.09
N SER A 34 -26.79 2.21 10.07
CA SER A 34 -26.79 3.10 11.24
C SER A 34 -26.43 4.51 10.80
N HIS A 35 -26.97 5.53 11.48
CA HIS A 35 -26.60 6.93 11.22
C HIS A 35 -25.08 7.12 11.33
N LEU A 36 -24.51 7.79 10.34
CA LEU A 36 -23.07 8.02 10.23
C LEU A 36 -22.80 9.37 9.59
N THR A 37 -21.90 10.15 10.17
CA THR A 37 -21.41 11.42 9.62
C THR A 37 -19.89 11.41 9.52
N ALA A 38 -19.33 12.35 8.74
CA ALA A 38 -17.89 12.39 8.44
C ALA A 38 -17.01 12.65 9.69
N ASP A 39 -17.53 13.36 10.68
CA ASP A 39 -16.88 13.64 11.96
C ASP A 39 -16.81 12.41 12.88
N MET A 40 -17.71 11.43 12.70
CA MET A 40 -17.72 10.19 13.47
C MET A 40 -16.64 9.18 13.03
N LEU A 41 -15.93 9.46 11.94
CA LEU A 41 -14.92 8.56 11.37
C LEU A 41 -13.64 8.52 12.23
N ILE A 42 -13.31 7.34 12.76
CA ILE A 42 -12.17 7.15 13.65
C ILE A 42 -10.93 6.77 12.82
N PRO A 43 -9.81 7.51 12.85
CA PRO A 43 -8.60 7.14 12.12
C PRO A 43 -8.01 5.80 12.59
N ASN A 44 -7.67 4.90 11.67
CA ASN A 44 -6.97 3.64 11.97
C ASN A 44 -5.45 3.81 11.79
N THR A 45 -4.82 4.52 12.73
CA THR A 45 -3.38 4.86 12.67
C THR A 45 -2.48 3.62 12.70
N GLU A 46 -2.89 2.58 13.42
CA GLU A 46 -2.15 1.32 13.51
C GLU A 46 -2.07 0.63 12.14
N LEU A 47 -3.22 0.45 11.48
CA LEU A 47 -3.25 -0.19 10.17
C LEU A 47 -2.52 0.65 9.11
N LYS A 48 -2.63 1.98 9.20
CA LYS A 48 -1.85 2.88 8.36
C LYS A 48 -0.35 2.62 8.49
N ALA A 49 0.17 2.56 9.71
CA ALA A 49 1.59 2.27 9.97
C ALA A 49 2.02 0.90 9.43
N ARG A 50 1.18 -0.13 9.60
CA ARG A 50 1.44 -1.48 9.05
C ARG A 50 1.53 -1.47 7.52
N ILE A 51 0.61 -0.78 6.84
CA ILE A 51 0.59 -0.65 5.38
C ILE A 51 1.82 0.11 4.89
N GLU A 52 2.16 1.24 5.52
CA GLU A 52 3.36 2.01 5.17
C GLU A 52 4.64 1.19 5.37
N GLY A 53 4.72 0.41 6.45
CA GLY A 53 5.82 -0.52 6.71
C GLY A 53 5.93 -1.60 5.62
N PHE A 54 4.79 -2.16 5.21
CA PHE A 54 4.74 -3.15 4.13
C PHE A 54 5.21 -2.57 2.80
N ILE A 55 4.68 -1.41 2.39
CA ILE A 55 5.07 -0.73 1.14
C ILE A 55 6.58 -0.47 1.14
N LYS A 56 7.13 0.13 2.21
CA LYS A 56 8.57 0.39 2.34
C LYS A 56 9.40 -0.90 2.25
N SER A 57 8.92 -1.99 2.82
CA SER A 57 9.60 -3.30 2.73
C SER A 57 9.60 -3.84 1.30
N GLN A 58 8.50 -3.70 0.57
CA GLN A 58 8.40 -4.19 -0.81
C GLN A 58 9.26 -3.38 -1.77
N GLU A 59 9.32 -2.05 -1.62
CA GLU A 59 10.21 -1.21 -2.42
C GLU A 59 11.69 -1.58 -2.24
N ARG A 60 12.13 -1.85 -1.00
CA ARG A 60 13.51 -2.31 -0.73
C ARG A 60 13.81 -3.66 -1.39
N LYS A 61 12.87 -4.61 -1.34
CA LYS A 61 13.05 -5.92 -2.00
C LYS A 61 13.21 -5.75 -3.50
N LYS A 62 12.35 -4.94 -4.14
CA LYS A 62 12.41 -4.65 -5.57
C LYS A 62 13.73 -3.99 -5.98
N GLN A 63 14.23 -3.04 -5.19
CA GLN A 63 15.52 -2.41 -5.42
C GLN A 63 16.69 -3.39 -5.26
N GLY A 64 16.64 -4.26 -4.25
CA GLY A 64 17.64 -5.32 -4.06
C GLY A 64 17.66 -6.32 -5.22
N GLU A 65 16.49 -6.71 -5.72
CA GLU A 65 16.34 -7.58 -6.88
C GLU A 65 16.86 -6.90 -8.16
N SER A 66 16.55 -5.62 -8.41
CA SER A 66 17.07 -4.91 -9.58
C SER A 66 18.59 -4.78 -9.56
N LEU A 67 19.18 -4.44 -8.41
CA LEU A 67 20.63 -4.33 -8.26
C LEU A 67 21.34 -5.70 -8.40
N SER A 68 20.72 -6.76 -7.88
CA SER A 68 21.19 -8.14 -8.02
C SER A 68 21.21 -8.60 -9.48
N MET A 69 20.14 -8.33 -10.23
CA MET A 69 20.05 -8.71 -11.65
C MET A 69 21.04 -7.92 -12.54
N GLU A 70 21.29 -6.66 -12.21
CA GLU A 70 22.24 -5.81 -12.94
C GLU A 70 23.69 -6.29 -12.75
N SER A 71 24.07 -6.64 -11.52
CA SER A 71 25.42 -7.16 -11.21
C SER A 71 25.68 -8.54 -11.84
N ALA A 72 24.65 -9.38 -11.97
CA ALA A 72 24.74 -10.66 -12.67
C ALA A 72 24.95 -10.48 -14.18
N LYS A 73 24.28 -9.50 -14.80
CA LYS A 73 24.42 -9.21 -16.23
C LYS A 73 25.80 -8.64 -16.57
N VAL A 74 26.33 -7.74 -15.73
CA VAL A 74 27.67 -7.16 -15.92
C VAL A 74 28.76 -8.23 -15.84
N THR A 75 28.67 -9.14 -14.86
CA THR A 75 29.64 -10.24 -14.71
C THR A 75 29.69 -11.16 -15.94
N ILE A 76 28.52 -11.53 -16.49
CA ILE A 76 28.44 -12.41 -17.66
C ILE A 76 28.96 -11.73 -18.94
N GLN A 77 28.81 -10.40 -19.07
CA GLN A 77 29.30 -9.66 -20.22
C GLN A 77 30.84 -9.58 -20.24
N THR A 78 31.48 -9.35 -19.09
CA THR A 78 32.94 -9.20 -18.99
C THR A 78 33.68 -10.51 -19.29
N THR A 79 33.18 -11.66 -18.81
CA THR A 79 33.84 -12.96 -19.04
C THR A 79 33.83 -13.40 -20.51
N ASN A 80 32.84 -12.96 -21.29
CA ASN A 80 32.76 -13.28 -22.72
C ASN A 80 33.67 -12.41 -23.58
N SER A 81 34.04 -11.21 -23.11
CA SER A 81 34.93 -10.31 -23.84
C SER A 81 36.42 -10.59 -23.58
N GLU A 82 36.77 -11.20 -22.45
CA GLU A 82 38.17 -11.53 -22.10
C GLU A 82 38.67 -12.87 -22.71
N MET A 83 37.80 -13.72 -23.27
CA MET A 83 38.20 -15.01 -23.89
C MET A 83 38.33 -14.98 -25.44
N LEU A 84 38.30 -13.80 -26.07
CA LEU A 84 38.27 -13.64 -27.54
C LEU A 84 39.56 -13.07 -28.15
N ILE A 85 40.68 -13.23 -27.45
CA ILE A 85 42.01 -12.83 -27.93
C ILE A 85 42.81 -14.12 -28.16
N ASP A 86 42.71 -14.68 -29.37
CA ASP A 86 43.79 -15.27 -30.21
C ASP A 86 43.19 -15.92 -31.47
#